data_AF-A0A0Q0KSM3-F1
#
_entry.id   AF-A0A0Q0KSM3-F1
#
_cell.length_a   1.000
_cell.length_b   1.000
_cell.length_c   1.000
_cell.angle_alpha   90.00
_cell.angle_beta   90.00
_cell.angle_gamma   90.00
#
_symmetry.space_group_name_H-M   'P 1'
#
loop_
_entity.id
_entity.type
_entity.pdbx_description
1 polymer ?
#
loop_
_entity_poly.entity_id
_entity_poly.type
_entity_poly.pdbx_seq_one_letter_code
_entity_poly.pdbx_strand_id
1 'polypeptide(L)' 'MEQMDLVVLLIILLIMLHIMFCYRAITTGAHIDDVKRYVWGTISLFFGPLGYYLFQNLLPLDSLDPRE' A
#
# COMPACT_ATOMS: atom_id res chain seq x y z
N MET A 1 30.60 -6.97 10.25
CA MET A 1 30.23 -6.10 9.10
C MET A 1 29.02 -6.68 8.36
N GLU A 2 28.99 -8.00 8.11
CA GLU A 2 27.91 -8.65 7.34
C GLU A 2 26.47 -8.51 7.89
N GLN A 3 26.27 -8.54 9.21
CA GLN A 3 24.92 -8.47 9.79
C GLN A 3 24.29 -7.06 9.67
N MET A 4 25.12 -6.00 9.76
CA MET A 4 24.64 -4.62 9.61
C MET A 4 24.22 -4.36 8.16
N ASP A 5 24.98 -4.86 7.20
CA ASP A 5 24.69 -4.74 5.77
C ASP A 5 23.38 -5.47 5.41
N LEU A 6 23.15 -6.66 5.99
CA LEU A 6 21.90 -7.41 5.82
C LEU A 6 20.69 -6.66 6.39
N VAL A 7 20.82 -6.08 7.59
CA VAL A 7 19.74 -5.29 8.22
C VAL A 7 19.41 -4.05 7.40
N VAL A 8 20.41 -3.34 6.88
CA VAL A 8 20.21 -2.19 5.99
C VAL A 8 19.50 -2.60 4.70
N LEU A 9 19.91 -3.71 4.09
CA LEU A 9 19.24 -4.24 2.89
C LEU A 9 17.77 -4.58 3.16
N LEU A 10 17.48 -5.23 4.30
CA LEU A 10 16.11 -5.54 4.72
C LEU A 10 15.27 -4.27 4.92
N ILE A 11 15.83 -3.22 5.51
CA ILE A 11 15.15 -1.93 5.67
C ILE A 11 14.85 -1.29 4.31
N ILE A 12 15.81 -1.33 3.36
CA ILE A 12 15.60 -0.79 2.01
C ILE A 12 14.48 -1.55 1.29
N LEU A 13 14.52 -2.89 1.31
CA LEU A 13 13.48 -3.73 0.73
C LEU A 13 12.13 -3.49 1.38
N LEU A 14 12.11 -3.28 2.70
CA LEU A 14 10.89 -2.95 3.44
C LEU A 14 10.34 -1.60 2.98
N ILE A 15 11.16 -0.55 2.86
CA ILE A 15 10.73 0.76 2.36
C ILE A 15 10.18 0.66 0.93
N MET A 16 10.88 -0.06 0.04
CA MET A 16 10.41 -0.31 -1.33
C MET A 16 9.04 -0.99 -1.34
N LEU A 17 8.84 -1.98 -0.47
CA LEU A 17 7.56 -2.66 -0.32
C LEU A 17 6.43 -1.69 0.08
N HIS A 18 6.68 -0.81 1.06
CA HIS A 18 5.69 0.17 1.50
C HIS A 18 5.33 1.17 0.38
N ILE A 19 6.33 1.60 -0.39
CA ILE A 19 6.12 2.47 -1.55
C ILE A 19 5.29 1.75 -2.63
N MET A 20 5.57 0.48 -2.92
CA MET A 20 4.79 -0.30 -3.89
C MET A 20 3.30 -0.42 -3.50
N PHE A 21 3.02 -0.67 -2.21
CA PHE A 21 1.63 -0.73 -1.73
C PHE A 21 0.95 0.64 -1.76
N CYS A 22 1.65 1.71 -1.39
CA CYS A 22 1.14 3.07 -1.51
C CYS A 22 0.82 3.43 -2.97
N TYR A 23 1.75 3.14 -3.89
CA TYR A 23 1.57 3.36 -5.32
C TYR A 23 0.33 2.62 -5.84
N ARG A 24 0.16 1.35 -5.47
CA ARG A 24 -1.00 0.54 -5.86
C ARG A 24 -2.32 1.10 -5.33
N ALA A 25 -2.34 1.57 -4.08
CA ALA A 25 -3.53 2.17 -3.46
C ALA A 25 -3.97 3.47 -4.18
N ILE A 26 -3.02 4.26 -4.67
CA ILE A 26 -3.30 5.53 -5.37
C ILE A 26 -3.66 5.29 -6.84
N THR A 27 -2.93 4.41 -7.52
CA THR A 27 -3.06 4.15 -8.97
C THR A 27 -4.12 3.13 -9.34
N THR A 28 -4.80 2.53 -8.36
CA THR A 28 -5.90 1.60 -8.62
C THR A 28 -6.96 2.22 -9.56
N GLY A 29 -7.49 1.44 -10.49
CA GLY A 29 -8.63 1.86 -11.33
C GLY A 29 -9.97 1.86 -10.58
N ALA A 30 -9.96 1.40 -9.32
CA ALA A 30 -11.15 1.22 -8.49
C ALA A 30 -11.97 2.52 -8.32
N HIS A 31 -13.29 2.49 -8.45
CA HIS A 31 -14.16 3.68 -8.37
C HIS A 31 -14.31 4.20 -6.92
N ILE A 32 -13.20 4.66 -6.35
CA ILE A 32 -13.05 5.14 -4.99
C ILE A 32 -12.76 6.63 -5.05
N ASP A 33 -13.40 7.38 -4.15
CA ASP A 33 -13.15 8.80 -3.92
C ASP A 33 -11.66 9.10 -3.67
N ASP A 34 -11.17 10.21 -4.23
CA ASP A 34 -9.75 10.60 -4.20
C ASP A 34 -9.24 10.74 -2.76
N VAL A 35 -10.07 11.27 -1.86
CA VAL A 35 -9.72 11.40 -0.43
C VAL A 35 -9.44 10.02 0.18
N LYS A 36 -10.27 9.02 -0.12
CA LYS A 36 -10.09 7.65 0.38
C LYS A 36 -8.87 6.99 -0.24
N ARG A 37 -8.54 7.25 -1.50
CA ARG A 37 -7.31 6.79 -2.15
C ARG A 37 -6.06 7.36 -1.48
N TYR A 38 -6.04 8.65 -1.17
CA TYR A 38 -4.93 9.29 -0.45
C TYR A 38 -4.78 8.75 0.98
N VAL A 39 -5.89 8.53 1.70
CA VAL A 39 -5.87 7.93 3.03
C VAL A 39 -5.38 6.48 2.95
N TRP A 40 -5.84 5.70 1.97
CA TRP A 40 -5.40 4.33 1.74
C TRP A 40 -3.90 4.25 1.44
N GLY A 41 -3.40 5.11 0.55
CA GLY A 41 -1.98 5.21 0.22
C GLY A 41 -1.14 5.60 1.44
N THR A 42 -1.59 6.59 2.21
CA THR A 42 -0.90 7.04 3.43
C THR A 42 -0.82 5.93 4.47
N ILE A 43 -1.94 5.25 4.76
CA ILE A 43 -1.99 4.12 5.69
C ILE A 43 -1.08 2.97 5.22
N SER A 44 -1.06 2.70 3.91
CA SER A 44 -0.18 1.69 3.31
C SER A 44 1.30 2.07 3.38
N LEU A 45 1.63 3.37 3.37
CA LEU A 45 3.00 3.83 3.51
C LEU A 45 3.54 3.70 4.94
N PHE A 46 2.69 3.88 5.95
CA PHE A 46 3.10 3.77 7.37
C PHE A 46 3.01 2.35 7.94
N PHE A 47 1.96 1.61 7.58
CA PHE A 47 1.72 0.25 8.09
C PHE A 47 2.02 -0.84 7.05
N GLY A 48 2.48 -0.46 5.86
CA GLY A 48 2.90 -1.39 4.82
C GLY A 48 1.75 -2.25 4.30
N PRO A 49 1.98 -3.57 4.14
CA PRO A 49 0.95 -4.51 3.69
C PRO A 49 -0.26 -4.54 4.62
N LEU A 50 -0.04 -4.43 5.94
CA LEU A 50 -1.11 -4.53 6.93
C LEU A 50 -2.10 -3.37 6.79
N GLY A 51 -1.59 -2.15 6.65
CA GLY A 51 -2.43 -0.98 6.38
C GLY A 51 -3.17 -1.09 5.05
N TYR A 52 -2.48 -1.57 4.03
CA TYR A 52 -3.06 -1.77 2.70
C TYR A 52 -4.27 -2.71 2.73
N TYR A 53 -4.12 -3.91 3.32
CA TYR A 53 -5.20 -4.91 3.35
C TYR A 53 -6.32 -4.56 4.33
N LEU A 54 -6.02 -3.93 5.46
CA LEU A 54 -7.06 -3.46 6.38
C LEU A 54 -7.99 -2.45 5.69
N PHE A 55 -7.40 -1.47 5.00
CA PHE A 55 -8.19 -0.47 4.31
C PHE A 55 -8.88 -1.05 3.07
N GLN A 56 -8.23 -1.98 2.35
CA GLN A 56 -8.85 -2.70 1.23
C GLN A 56 -10.10 -3.47 1.68
N ASN A 57 -10.07 -4.08 2.87
CA ASN A 57 -11.22 -4.79 3.42
C ASN A 57 -12.39 -3.85 3.82
N LEU A 58 -12.10 -2.56 4.03
CA LEU A 58 -13.11 -1.53 4.30
C LEU A 58 -13.68 -0.92 3.01
N LEU A 59 -13.02 -1.13 1.86
CA LEU A 59 -13.52 -0.65 0.58
C LEU A 59 -14.71 -1.50 0.12
N PRO A 60 -15.75 -0.88 -0.45
CA PRO A 60 -16.87 -1.63 -1.01
C PRO A 60 -16.37 -2.55 -2.13
N LEU A 61 -16.87 -3.80 -2.15
CA LEU A 61 -16.44 -4.82 -3.13
C LEU A 61 -16.61 -4.34 -4.58
N ASP A 62 -17.68 -3.59 -4.86
CA ASP A 62 -17.99 -3.02 -6.17
C ASP A 62 -16.97 -1.96 -6.62
N SER A 63 -16.26 -1.33 -5.68
CA SER A 63 -15.22 -0.37 -6.04
C SER A 63 -13.99 -1.05 -6.63
N LEU A 64 -13.73 -2.32 -6.32
CA LEU A 64 -12.53 -3.05 -6.74
C LEU A 64 -12.69 -3.80 -8.07
N ASP A 65 -13.89 -3.82 -8.67
CA ASP A 65 -14.14 -4.50 -9.95
C ASP A 65 -13.63 -3.64 -11.13
N PRO A 66 -12.64 -4.10 -11.92
CA PRO A 66 -12.11 -3.34 -13.06
C PRO A 66 -12.98 -3.40 -14.33
N ARG A 67 -14.21 -3.95 -14.26
CA ARG A 67 -15.02 -4.34 -15.43
C ARG A 67 -16.10 -3.35 -15.89
N GLU A 68 -16.09 -2.10 -15.43
CA GLU A 68 -16.90 -1.03 -16.02
C GLU A 68 -16.05 0.00 -16.76
#